data_AF-A0A529WTL2-F1
#
_entry.id   AF-A0A529WTL2-F1
#
_cell.length_a   1.000
_cell.length_b   1.000
_cell.length_c   1.000
_cell.angle_alpha   90.00
_cell.angle_beta   90.00
_cell.angle_gamma   90.00
#
_symmetry.space_group_name_H-M   'P 1'
#
loop_
_entity.id
_entity.type
_entity.pdbx_description
1 polymer ?
#
loop_
_entity_poly.entity_id
_entity_poly.type
_entity_poly.pdbx_seq_one_letter_code
_entity_poly.pdbx_strand_id
1 'polypeptide(L)'
;MAVWRIVTGFTLGDSELAAASRMGYAGEPMSCHPMFASNDASGPVIGLRSPTARVPRRGEGATTAVGYWGGLTARGGLIAETDAAFLEVAKAYFDGLIAWYETAGIGVEGGAIHEAVISTLARGGLRPALNPGHLVGLDEWMHSPIRPGSTERLASGMPFQVDIIPVPMPDGVTLNSEDAVTFADAGLRATIAERYPALAARFAARRRFVADELGVEVKDEMLLLSAIPLCLPPFWLAPQKLLVRN
;
A
#
# COMPACT_ATOMS: atom_id res chain seq x y z
N MET A 1 0.60 4.31 -11.59
CA MET A 1 -0.34 3.44 -12.33
C MET A 1 0.21 2.04 -12.62
N ALA A 2 1.52 1.80 -12.52
CA ALA A 2 2.14 0.50 -12.82
C ALA A 2 1.43 -0.69 -12.14
N VAL A 3 1.31 -0.67 -10.81
CA VAL A 3 0.61 -1.72 -10.04
C VAL A 3 -0.85 -1.85 -10.45
N TRP A 4 -1.56 -0.75 -10.65
CA TRP A 4 -2.97 -0.80 -11.05
C TRP A 4 -3.15 -1.54 -12.38
N ARG A 5 -2.28 -1.29 -13.38
CA ARG A 5 -2.31 -2.01 -14.66
C ARG A 5 -2.08 -3.52 -14.50
N ILE A 6 -1.24 -3.91 -13.54
CA ILE A 6 -1.01 -5.33 -13.21
C ILE A 6 -2.29 -5.92 -12.61
N VAL A 7 -2.82 -5.31 -11.55
CA VAL A 7 -3.99 -5.82 -10.81
C VAL A 7 -5.24 -5.85 -11.68
N THR A 8 -5.58 -4.76 -12.38
CA THR A 8 -6.80 -4.72 -13.21
C THR A 8 -6.66 -5.45 -14.54
N GLY A 9 -5.42 -5.67 -15.00
CA GLY A 9 -5.14 -6.34 -16.25
C GLY A 9 -4.91 -7.85 -16.11
N PHE A 10 -4.78 -8.36 -14.89
CA PHE A 10 -4.55 -9.77 -14.62
C PHE A 10 -5.72 -10.62 -15.13
N THR A 11 -5.39 -11.71 -15.81
CA THR A 11 -6.36 -12.70 -16.30
C THR A 11 -5.88 -14.10 -15.96
N LEU A 12 -6.81 -15.01 -15.65
CA LEU A 12 -6.46 -16.42 -15.48
C LEU A 12 -5.76 -16.95 -16.73
N GLY A 13 -4.65 -17.68 -16.52
CA GLY A 13 -3.76 -18.12 -17.58
C GLY A 13 -2.51 -17.24 -17.75
N ASP A 14 -2.48 -16.04 -17.17
CA ASP A 14 -1.25 -15.26 -17.07
C ASP A 14 -0.21 -16.00 -16.23
N SER A 15 1.04 -15.99 -16.69
CA SER A 15 2.17 -16.21 -15.79
C SER A 15 2.44 -14.96 -14.95
N GLU A 16 3.19 -15.10 -13.86
CA GLU A 16 3.63 -13.94 -13.05
C GLU A 16 4.42 -12.94 -13.90
N LEU A 17 5.26 -13.42 -14.82
CA LEU A 17 5.97 -12.57 -15.80
C LEU A 17 5.00 -11.82 -16.72
N ALA A 18 3.98 -12.48 -17.25
CA ALA A 18 2.98 -11.84 -18.11
C ALA A 18 2.18 -10.78 -17.33
N ALA A 19 1.74 -11.10 -16.11
CA ALA A 19 1.08 -10.16 -15.21
C ALA A 19 1.96 -8.95 -14.91
N ALA A 20 3.19 -9.17 -14.44
CA ALA A 20 4.13 -8.11 -14.09
C ALA A 20 4.50 -7.21 -15.28
N SER A 21 4.57 -7.75 -16.50
CA SER A 21 4.91 -6.96 -17.71
C SER A 21 3.97 -5.78 -17.96
N ARG A 22 2.70 -5.87 -17.49
CA ARG A 22 1.71 -4.80 -17.58
C ARG A 22 2.07 -3.55 -16.78
N MET A 23 3.06 -3.66 -15.89
CA MET A 23 3.66 -2.50 -15.23
C MET A 23 4.14 -1.45 -16.25
N GLY A 24 4.46 -1.87 -17.48
CA GLY A 24 4.81 -0.97 -18.59
C GLY A 24 6.07 -0.17 -18.31
N TYR A 25 7.07 -0.85 -17.73
CA TYR A 25 8.32 -0.25 -17.32
C TYR A 25 9.14 0.18 -18.53
N ALA A 26 9.58 1.44 -18.55
CA ALA A 26 10.31 2.03 -19.67
C ALA A 26 11.75 2.43 -19.31
N GLY A 27 12.24 2.02 -18.13
CA GLY A 27 13.61 2.28 -17.67
C GLY A 27 13.72 3.37 -16.61
N GLU A 28 12.60 3.76 -15.98
CA GLU A 28 12.60 4.70 -14.86
C GLU A 28 13.47 4.18 -13.68
N PRO A 29 14.18 5.03 -12.95
CA PRO A 29 14.97 4.57 -11.81
C PRO A 29 14.10 3.85 -10.76
N MET A 30 14.44 2.59 -10.50
CA MET A 30 13.78 1.76 -9.49
C MET A 30 14.50 1.85 -8.15
N SER A 31 13.75 1.82 -7.06
CA SER A 31 14.27 1.74 -5.68
C SER A 31 14.46 0.29 -5.21
N CYS A 32 13.80 -0.67 -5.88
CA CYS A 32 13.94 -2.11 -5.67
C CYS A 32 13.59 -2.86 -6.96
N HIS A 33 13.89 -4.15 -7.05
CA HIS A 33 13.45 -4.95 -8.20
C HIS A 33 11.90 -5.03 -8.24
N PRO A 34 11.29 -5.18 -9.43
CA PRO A 34 9.84 -5.37 -9.54
C PRO A 34 9.45 -6.73 -8.95
N MET A 35 8.28 -6.79 -8.31
CA MET A 35 7.80 -7.96 -7.61
C MET A 35 6.44 -8.40 -8.15
N PHE A 36 6.32 -9.72 -8.34
CA PHE A 36 5.04 -10.40 -8.46
C PHE A 36 5.25 -11.80 -7.92
N ALA A 37 4.45 -12.19 -6.94
CA ALA A 37 4.55 -13.49 -6.31
C ALA A 37 3.16 -14.06 -6.08
N SER A 38 3.02 -15.33 -6.40
CA SER A 38 1.85 -16.14 -6.08
C SER A 38 2.26 -17.45 -5.44
N ASN A 39 1.34 -18.07 -4.71
CA ASN A 39 1.49 -19.44 -4.27
C ASN A 39 0.13 -20.08 -3.93
N ASP A 40 0.08 -21.41 -4.00
CA ASP A 40 -1.03 -22.18 -3.44
C ASP A 40 -0.78 -22.53 -1.97
N ALA A 41 -1.69 -23.30 -1.37
CA ALA A 41 -1.65 -23.68 0.04
C ALA A 41 -0.47 -24.59 0.43
N SER A 42 0.45 -24.93 -0.48
CA SER A 42 1.66 -25.67 -0.16
C SER A 42 2.72 -24.85 0.59
N GLY A 43 2.53 -23.54 0.74
CA GLY A 43 3.44 -22.67 1.47
C GLY A 43 3.08 -21.19 1.37
N PRO A 44 3.83 -20.29 2.01
CA PRO A 44 3.53 -18.87 2.03
C PRO A 44 3.77 -18.20 0.66
N VAL A 45 3.03 -17.13 0.37
CA VAL A 45 3.35 -16.24 -0.75
C VAL A 45 4.56 -15.39 -0.38
N ILE A 46 5.72 -15.66 -0.98
CA ILE A 46 6.96 -14.91 -0.72
C ILE A 46 6.92 -13.57 -1.45
N GLY A 47 6.42 -12.52 -0.80
CA GLY A 47 6.15 -11.22 -1.46
C GLY A 47 7.37 -10.49 -2.03
N LEU A 48 8.56 -10.71 -1.48
CA LEU A 48 9.81 -10.01 -1.87
C LEU A 48 10.54 -10.64 -3.06
N ARG A 49 9.91 -11.55 -3.82
CA ARG A 49 10.56 -12.20 -4.97
C ARG A 49 10.17 -11.58 -6.30
N SER A 50 11.06 -11.69 -7.27
CA SER A 50 10.78 -11.36 -8.66
C SER A 50 9.73 -12.31 -9.28
N PRO A 51 8.99 -11.86 -10.31
CA PRO A 51 8.10 -12.72 -11.09
C PRO A 51 8.82 -13.92 -11.70
N THR A 52 8.10 -15.03 -11.82
CA THR A 52 8.57 -16.27 -12.47
C THR A 52 7.64 -16.72 -13.61
N ALA A 53 7.94 -17.87 -14.22
CA ALA A 53 7.06 -18.49 -15.20
C ALA A 53 5.82 -19.18 -14.59
N ARG A 54 5.64 -19.16 -13.25
CA ARG A 54 4.46 -19.76 -12.60
C ARG A 54 3.18 -19.14 -13.15
N VAL A 55 2.17 -19.98 -13.38
CA VAL A 55 0.82 -19.58 -13.75
C VAL A 55 -0.08 -19.78 -12.52
N PRO A 56 -0.41 -18.72 -11.78
CA PRO A 56 -1.29 -18.85 -10.63
C PRO A 56 -2.71 -19.24 -11.00
N ARG A 57 -3.41 -19.85 -10.05
CA ARG A 57 -4.77 -20.37 -10.23
C ARG A 57 -5.76 -19.67 -9.31
N ARG A 58 -7.03 -19.86 -9.63
CA ARG A 58 -8.14 -19.46 -8.78
C ARG A 58 -8.00 -20.07 -7.37
N GLY A 59 -8.22 -19.25 -6.35
CA GLY A 59 -8.09 -19.62 -4.94
C GLY A 59 -6.69 -19.42 -4.35
N GLU A 60 -5.69 -19.08 -5.17
CA GLU A 60 -4.33 -18.78 -4.72
C GLU A 60 -4.18 -17.30 -4.34
N GLY A 61 -3.23 -17.02 -3.45
CA GLY A 61 -2.82 -15.67 -3.10
C GLY A 61 -1.85 -15.13 -4.13
N ALA A 62 -1.97 -13.85 -4.45
CA ALA A 62 -1.03 -13.12 -5.28
C ALA A 62 -0.76 -11.73 -4.73
N THR A 63 0.49 -11.29 -4.89
CA THR A 63 0.94 -9.94 -4.54
C THR A 63 1.84 -9.39 -5.63
N THR A 64 1.84 -8.08 -5.80
CA THR A 64 2.74 -7.36 -6.69
C THR A 64 3.16 -6.04 -6.07
N ALA A 65 4.41 -5.64 -6.34
CA ALA A 65 4.94 -4.36 -5.92
C ALA A 65 5.84 -3.76 -7.00
N VAL A 66 5.78 -2.43 -7.13
CA VAL A 66 6.65 -1.65 -8.02
C VAL A 66 7.17 -0.45 -7.25
N GLY A 67 8.50 -0.42 -7.05
CA GLY A 67 9.22 0.66 -6.38
C GLY A 67 9.93 1.58 -7.37
N TYR A 68 9.62 2.87 -7.31
CA TYR A 68 10.39 3.93 -7.97
C TYR A 68 11.01 4.82 -6.91
N TRP A 69 11.94 5.69 -7.29
CA TRP A 69 12.47 6.68 -6.35
C TRP A 69 11.34 7.53 -5.73
N GLY A 70 11.38 7.65 -4.41
CA GLY A 70 10.41 8.37 -3.62
C GLY A 70 9.18 7.56 -3.20
N GLY A 71 9.07 6.29 -3.57
CA GLY A 71 8.04 5.42 -3.01
C GLY A 71 7.72 4.15 -3.78
N LEU A 72 6.98 3.27 -3.11
CA LEU A 72 6.53 2.00 -3.63
C LEU A 72 5.00 1.92 -3.61
N THR A 73 4.43 1.12 -4.49
CA THR A 73 3.02 0.69 -4.39
C THR A 73 3.00 -0.83 -4.39
N ALA A 74 2.22 -1.42 -3.49
CA ALA A 74 2.02 -2.87 -3.44
C ALA A 74 0.55 -3.23 -3.31
N ARG A 75 0.12 -4.31 -3.96
CA ARG A 75 -1.22 -4.88 -3.77
C ARG A 75 -1.13 -6.39 -3.67
N GLY A 76 -1.71 -6.94 -2.60
CA GLY A 76 -1.81 -8.37 -2.34
C GLY A 76 -3.26 -8.75 -2.04
N GLY A 77 -3.67 -9.93 -2.48
CA GLY A 77 -5.03 -10.43 -2.28
C GLY A 77 -5.21 -11.86 -2.79
N LEU A 78 -6.47 -12.29 -2.90
CA LEU A 78 -6.83 -13.59 -3.46
C LEU A 78 -7.17 -13.51 -4.94
N ILE A 79 -6.78 -14.52 -5.69
CA ILE A 79 -7.25 -14.76 -7.06
C ILE A 79 -8.63 -15.41 -6.99
N ALA A 80 -9.63 -14.59 -6.72
CA ALA A 80 -11.04 -14.94 -6.68
C ALA A 80 -11.87 -13.70 -7.05
N GLU A 81 -13.18 -13.86 -7.26
CA GLU A 81 -14.14 -12.75 -7.38
C GLU A 81 -14.81 -12.41 -6.03
N THR A 82 -14.81 -13.37 -5.10
CA THR A 82 -15.38 -13.26 -3.76
C THR A 82 -14.89 -14.40 -2.86
N ASP A 83 -14.75 -14.11 -1.57
CA ASP A 83 -14.57 -15.07 -0.48
C ASP A 83 -14.98 -14.35 0.81
N ALA A 84 -16.01 -14.85 1.50
CA ALA A 84 -16.56 -14.14 2.65
C ALA A 84 -15.59 -14.10 3.84
N ALA A 85 -14.86 -15.19 4.09
CA ALA A 85 -13.93 -15.26 5.22
C ALA A 85 -12.71 -14.37 5.00
N PHE A 86 -12.14 -14.40 3.78
CA PHE A 86 -11.04 -13.52 3.42
C PHE A 86 -11.46 -12.05 3.40
N LEU A 87 -12.69 -11.74 2.96
CA LEU A 87 -13.20 -10.37 2.96
C LEU A 87 -13.24 -9.78 4.38
N GLU A 88 -13.64 -10.56 5.39
CA GLU A 88 -13.63 -10.08 6.78
C GLU A 88 -12.21 -9.81 7.29
N VAL A 89 -11.23 -10.64 6.93
CA VAL A 89 -9.81 -10.38 7.22
C VAL A 89 -9.33 -9.11 6.50
N ALA A 90 -9.72 -8.94 5.23
CA ALA A 90 -9.34 -7.79 4.44
C ALA A 90 -9.91 -6.46 4.99
N LYS A 91 -11.15 -6.49 5.51
CA LYS A 91 -11.75 -5.34 6.20
C LYS A 91 -10.99 -4.99 7.48
N ALA A 92 -10.68 -5.97 8.32
CA ALA A 92 -9.93 -5.71 9.55
C ALA A 92 -8.51 -5.18 9.28
N TYR A 93 -7.87 -5.64 8.21
CA TYR A 93 -6.62 -5.07 7.73
C TYR A 93 -6.79 -3.62 7.24
N PHE A 94 -7.85 -3.35 6.48
CA PHE A 94 -8.16 -2.02 5.97
C PHE A 94 -8.39 -1.01 7.10
N ASP A 95 -9.04 -1.41 8.19
CA ASP A 95 -9.16 -0.59 9.41
C ASP A 95 -7.79 -0.21 9.98
N GLY A 96 -6.81 -1.13 9.95
CA GLY A 96 -5.44 -0.85 10.34
C GLY A 96 -4.73 0.16 9.44
N LEU A 97 -4.98 0.13 8.13
CA LEU A 97 -4.50 1.16 7.21
C LEU A 97 -5.15 2.51 7.51
N ILE A 98 -6.47 2.55 7.70
CA ILE A 98 -7.20 3.78 8.07
C ILE A 98 -6.61 4.37 9.36
N ALA A 99 -6.37 3.55 10.38
CA ALA A 99 -5.77 4.00 11.63
C ALA A 99 -4.40 4.66 11.42
N TRP A 100 -3.59 4.16 10.47
CA TRP A 100 -2.32 4.79 10.09
C TRP A 100 -2.55 6.19 9.50
N TYR A 101 -3.42 6.31 8.49
CA TYR A 101 -3.71 7.58 7.80
C TYR A 101 -4.34 8.64 8.74
N GLU A 102 -5.22 8.21 9.63
CA GLU A 102 -5.88 9.09 10.60
C GLU A 102 -4.94 9.53 11.72
N THR A 103 -3.95 8.71 12.09
CA THR A 103 -3.02 9.04 13.18
C THR A 103 -1.83 9.86 12.68
N ALA A 104 -1.22 9.47 11.56
CA ALA A 104 0.00 10.09 11.07
C ALA A 104 -0.19 11.57 10.70
N GLY A 105 0.82 12.39 10.99
CA GLY A 105 0.80 13.84 10.79
C GLY A 105 2.09 14.48 11.24
N ILE A 106 2.32 15.74 10.86
CA ILE A 106 3.50 16.50 11.26
C ILE A 106 3.49 16.68 12.78
N GLY A 107 4.61 16.38 13.40
CA GLY A 107 4.78 16.44 14.86
C GLY A 107 4.28 15.21 15.60
N VAL A 108 3.57 14.28 14.96
CA VAL A 108 3.13 13.03 15.59
C VAL A 108 4.34 12.12 15.83
N GLU A 109 4.43 11.55 17.03
CA GLU A 109 5.47 10.58 17.38
C GLU A 109 5.22 9.23 16.71
N GLY A 110 6.27 8.60 16.19
CA GLY A 110 6.15 7.30 15.53
C GLY A 110 5.60 6.19 16.44
N GLY A 111 5.83 6.27 17.75
CA GLY A 111 5.24 5.34 18.72
C GLY A 111 3.72 5.42 18.81
N ALA A 112 3.15 6.61 18.63
CA ALA A 112 1.69 6.80 18.63
C ALA A 112 1.05 6.17 17.39
N ILE A 113 1.69 6.32 16.21
CA ILE A 113 1.22 5.70 14.97
C ILE A 113 1.32 4.18 15.07
N HIS A 114 2.44 3.67 15.58
CA HIS A 114 2.65 2.25 15.81
C HIS A 114 1.55 1.65 16.70
N GLU A 115 1.25 2.27 17.84
CA GLU A 115 0.22 1.80 18.76
C GLU A 115 -1.18 1.83 18.14
N ALA A 116 -1.54 2.90 17.42
CA ALA A 116 -2.81 3.01 16.74
C ALA A 116 -3.02 1.88 15.71
N VAL A 117 -1.99 1.56 14.93
CA VAL A 117 -2.05 0.48 13.94
C VAL A 117 -2.15 -0.89 14.61
N ILE A 118 -1.25 -1.19 15.56
CA ILE A 118 -1.25 -2.51 16.21
C ILE A 118 -2.54 -2.78 16.96
N SER A 119 -3.00 -1.82 17.77
CA SER A 119 -4.24 -1.97 18.53
C SER A 119 -5.47 -2.15 17.64
N THR A 120 -5.49 -1.54 16.45
CA THR A 120 -6.57 -1.69 15.48
C THR A 120 -6.52 -3.05 14.80
N LEU A 121 -5.35 -3.47 14.28
CA LEU A 121 -5.17 -4.78 13.64
C LEU A 121 -5.47 -5.94 14.60
N ALA A 122 -5.12 -5.80 15.88
CA ALA A 122 -5.36 -6.82 16.90
C ALA A 122 -6.86 -7.17 17.07
N ARG A 123 -7.78 -6.23 16.77
CA ARG A 123 -9.23 -6.49 16.81
C ARG A 123 -9.66 -7.54 15.79
N GLY A 124 -8.94 -7.64 14.67
CA GLY A 124 -9.10 -8.67 13.65
C GLY A 124 -8.17 -9.87 13.82
N GLY A 125 -7.45 -9.98 14.93
CA GLY A 125 -6.44 -11.03 15.13
C GLY A 125 -5.18 -10.87 14.27
N LEU A 126 -4.95 -9.66 13.73
CA LEU A 126 -3.79 -9.33 12.90
C LEU A 126 -2.77 -8.51 13.68
N ARG A 127 -1.54 -8.48 13.17
CA ARG A 127 -0.47 -7.55 13.54
C ARG A 127 0.41 -7.28 12.32
N PRO A 128 1.20 -6.20 12.30
CA PRO A 128 2.14 -6.01 11.22
C PRO A 128 3.31 -7.01 11.36
N ALA A 129 3.86 -7.47 10.24
CA ALA A 129 5.04 -8.33 10.21
C ALA A 129 6.32 -7.56 10.60
N LEU A 130 6.36 -6.28 10.24
CA LEU A 130 7.46 -5.34 10.46
C LEU A 130 6.92 -4.04 11.09
N ASN A 131 7.76 -3.02 11.20
CA ASN A 131 7.30 -1.69 11.59
C ASN A 131 6.29 -1.16 10.55
N PRO A 132 5.17 -0.55 10.97
CA PRO A 132 4.11 -0.11 10.06
C PRO A 132 4.46 1.20 9.36
N GLY A 133 5.39 1.12 8.41
CA GLY A 133 5.84 2.20 7.56
C GLY A 133 7.24 2.72 7.89
N HIS A 134 7.89 3.27 6.87
CA HIS A 134 9.27 3.75 6.92
C HIS A 134 9.51 4.92 5.96
N LEU A 135 10.63 5.61 6.14
CA LEU A 135 11.14 6.60 5.20
C LEU A 135 11.65 5.90 3.94
N VAL A 136 11.42 6.56 2.81
CA VAL A 136 11.84 6.13 1.46
C VAL A 136 12.61 7.23 0.77
N GLY A 137 13.37 6.91 -0.28
CA GLY A 137 14.12 7.90 -1.03
C GLY A 137 14.59 7.34 -2.35
N LEU A 138 15.90 7.33 -2.55
CA LEU A 138 16.50 6.58 -3.66
C LEU A 138 16.39 5.07 -3.41
N ASP A 139 16.58 4.67 -2.15
CA ASP A 139 16.33 3.32 -1.66
C ASP A 139 14.88 3.15 -1.21
N GLU A 140 14.39 1.91 -1.29
CA GLU A 140 13.04 1.54 -0.88
C GLU A 140 12.89 1.67 0.63
N TRP A 141 13.86 1.21 1.43
CA TRP A 141 13.82 1.31 2.89
C TRP A 141 15.04 2.05 3.45
N MET A 142 14.85 3.21 4.07
CA MET A 142 15.95 3.96 4.68
C MET A 142 15.97 3.88 6.21
N HIS A 143 14.88 4.28 6.87
CA HIS A 143 14.77 4.32 8.33
C HIS A 143 13.29 4.29 8.75
N SER A 144 12.99 3.71 9.90
CA SER A 144 11.62 3.59 10.41
C SER A 144 11.44 4.38 11.71
N PRO A 145 10.93 5.62 11.66
CA PRO A 145 10.61 6.36 12.88
C PRO A 145 9.38 5.76 13.59
N ILE A 146 8.53 5.00 12.89
CA ILE A 146 7.39 4.28 13.44
C ILE A 146 7.90 2.94 13.98
N ARG A 147 7.93 2.78 15.31
CA ARG A 147 8.38 1.57 16.02
C ARG A 147 7.93 1.66 17.49
N PRO A 148 7.93 0.55 18.26
CA PRO A 148 7.48 0.57 19.65
C PRO A 148 8.21 1.65 20.47
N GLY A 149 7.45 2.50 21.17
CA GLY A 149 8.00 3.54 22.05
C GLY A 149 8.82 4.63 21.37
N SER A 150 8.74 4.80 20.05
CA SER A 150 9.47 5.84 19.34
C SER A 150 8.95 7.24 19.67
N THR A 151 9.86 8.13 20.06
CA THR A 151 9.59 9.57 20.27
C THR A 151 9.99 10.42 19.07
N GLU A 152 10.49 9.80 18.00
CA GLU A 152 10.81 10.49 16.74
C GLU A 152 9.52 11.03 16.12
N ARG A 153 9.52 12.31 15.74
CA ARG A 153 8.35 12.98 15.18
C ARG A 153 8.45 13.07 13.66
N LEU A 154 7.33 12.85 12.98
CA LEU A 154 7.25 13.09 11.54
C LEU A 154 7.36 14.58 11.26
N ALA A 155 8.04 14.95 10.18
CA ALA A 155 8.31 16.33 9.83
C ALA A 155 7.97 16.62 8.36
N SER A 156 7.74 17.90 8.07
CA SER A 156 7.59 18.41 6.71
C SER A 156 8.80 18.03 5.84
N GLY A 157 8.55 17.62 4.60
CA GLY A 157 9.55 17.17 3.64
C GLY A 157 9.92 15.69 3.72
N MET A 158 9.38 14.92 4.66
CA MET A 158 9.63 13.47 4.74
C MET A 158 8.82 12.70 3.68
N PRO A 159 9.44 12.05 2.69
CA PRO A 159 8.80 10.98 1.92
C PRO A 159 8.67 9.72 2.80
N PHE A 160 7.52 9.06 2.70
CA PHE A 160 7.13 7.99 3.61
C PHE A 160 6.38 6.89 2.87
N GLN A 161 6.63 5.63 3.23
CA GLN A 161 5.86 4.48 2.78
C GLN A 161 4.88 4.07 3.87
N VAL A 162 3.60 3.99 3.53
CA VAL A 162 2.61 3.27 4.33
C VAL A 162 2.76 1.79 4.00
N ASP A 163 3.64 1.12 4.72
CA ASP A 163 3.92 -0.32 4.57
C ASP A 163 3.40 -1.08 5.79
N ILE A 164 2.34 -1.87 5.59
CA ILE A 164 1.76 -2.72 6.62
C ILE A 164 1.49 -4.09 6.02
N ILE A 165 2.35 -5.06 6.32
CA ILE A 165 2.17 -6.47 5.93
C ILE A 165 1.41 -7.20 7.05
N PRO A 166 0.13 -7.56 6.89
CA PRO A 166 -0.65 -8.21 7.94
C PRO A 166 -0.21 -9.67 8.13
N VAL A 167 -0.07 -10.08 9.38
CA VAL A 167 0.17 -11.48 9.80
C VAL A 167 -0.67 -11.82 11.03
N PRO A 168 -1.02 -13.10 11.25
CA PRO A 168 -0.73 -14.26 10.39
C PRO A 168 -1.61 -14.29 9.14
N MET A 169 -1.09 -14.89 8.07
CA MET A 169 -1.86 -15.30 6.89
C MET A 169 -1.69 -16.81 6.71
N PRO A 170 -2.75 -17.55 6.32
CA PRO A 170 -2.59 -18.95 5.93
C PRO A 170 -1.64 -19.10 4.74
N ASP A 171 -1.02 -20.27 4.62
CA ASP A 171 -0.28 -20.63 3.42
C ASP A 171 -1.17 -20.50 2.17
N GLY A 172 -0.57 -20.04 1.08
CA GLY A 172 -1.28 -19.76 -0.16
C GLY A 172 -2.20 -18.54 -0.12
N VAL A 173 -2.23 -17.77 0.98
CA VAL A 173 -3.02 -16.54 1.10
C VAL A 173 -2.10 -15.36 1.38
N THR A 174 -2.40 -14.21 0.79
CA THR A 174 -1.69 -12.96 1.05
C THR A 174 -2.63 -11.78 0.97
N LEU A 175 -2.27 -10.71 1.64
CA LEU A 175 -2.98 -9.44 1.65
C LEU A 175 -1.95 -8.35 1.85
N ASN A 176 -2.00 -7.31 1.01
CA ASN A 176 -1.10 -6.16 1.16
C ASN A 176 -1.69 -4.95 0.44
N SER A 177 -1.44 -3.75 0.97
CA SER A 177 -1.81 -2.48 0.38
C SER A 177 -0.86 -1.41 0.88
N GLU A 178 0.14 -1.11 0.06
CA GLU A 178 1.13 -0.10 0.38
C GLU A 178 1.03 1.08 -0.57
N ASP A 179 1.23 2.28 -0.03
CA ASP A 179 1.23 3.52 -0.79
C ASP A 179 2.24 4.50 -0.21
N ALA A 180 2.86 5.27 -1.10
CA ALA A 180 3.73 6.37 -0.69
C ALA A 180 2.95 7.65 -0.41
N VAL A 181 3.37 8.37 0.62
CA VAL A 181 2.92 9.72 1.00
C VAL A 181 4.11 10.62 1.27
N THR A 182 3.89 11.93 1.34
CA THR A 182 4.86 12.86 1.93
C THR A 182 4.17 13.87 2.81
N PHE A 183 4.87 14.35 3.83
CA PHE A 183 4.36 15.38 4.72
C PHE A 183 4.79 16.76 4.24
N ALA A 184 3.87 17.71 4.18
CA ALA A 184 4.16 19.09 3.77
C ALA A 184 3.40 20.06 4.66
N ASP A 185 4.13 20.89 5.40
CA ASP A 185 3.55 22.00 6.14
C ASP A 185 2.90 23.05 5.20
N ALA A 186 2.25 24.06 5.78
CA ALA A 186 1.58 25.09 5.01
C ALA A 186 2.51 25.85 4.03
N GLY A 187 3.78 26.08 4.41
CA GLY A 187 4.76 26.77 3.56
C GLY A 187 5.21 25.92 2.39
N LEU A 188 5.48 24.63 2.62
CA LEU A 188 5.82 23.69 1.55
C LEU A 188 4.64 23.49 0.59
N ARG A 189 3.41 23.36 1.11
CA ARG A 189 2.20 23.27 0.27
C ARG A 189 1.99 24.53 -0.57
N ALA A 190 2.21 25.73 -0.01
CA ALA A 190 2.13 26.98 -0.76
C ALA A 190 3.19 27.03 -1.88
N THR A 191 4.42 26.62 -1.58
CA THR A 191 5.52 26.54 -2.57
C THR A 191 5.19 25.56 -3.70
N ILE A 192 4.61 24.39 -3.39
CA ILE A 192 4.16 23.41 -4.39
C ILE A 192 3.05 23.98 -5.25
N ALA A 193 2.06 24.68 -4.67
CA ALA A 193 0.96 25.27 -5.40
C ALA A 193 1.43 26.38 -6.36
N GLU A 194 2.38 27.21 -5.94
CA GLU A 194 2.94 28.29 -6.76
C GLU A 194 3.80 27.73 -7.91
N ARG A 195 4.74 26.83 -7.60
CA ARG A 195 5.74 26.35 -8.58
C ARG A 195 5.25 25.19 -9.44
N TYR A 196 4.35 24.37 -8.92
CA TYR A 196 3.88 23.15 -9.56
C TYR A 196 2.34 23.00 -9.42
N PRO A 197 1.55 23.93 -9.97
CA PRO A 197 0.09 23.95 -9.77
C PRO A 197 -0.60 22.66 -10.24
N ALA A 198 -0.12 22.03 -11.31
CA ALA A 198 -0.64 20.74 -11.76
C ALA A 198 -0.37 19.60 -10.77
N LEU A 199 0.77 19.62 -10.06
CA LEU A 199 1.07 18.66 -9.00
C LEU A 199 0.16 18.88 -7.79
N ALA A 200 -0.02 20.14 -7.37
CA ALA A 200 -0.93 20.50 -6.28
C ALA A 200 -2.37 20.05 -6.58
N ALA A 201 -2.86 20.27 -7.80
CA ALA A 201 -4.18 19.82 -8.23
C ALA A 201 -4.34 18.28 -8.16
N ARG A 202 -3.29 17.52 -8.49
CA ARG A 202 -3.31 16.05 -8.32
C ARG A 202 -3.43 15.63 -6.86
N PHE A 203 -2.72 16.28 -5.95
CA PHE A 203 -2.85 15.98 -4.51
C PHE A 203 -4.25 16.27 -4.00
N ALA A 204 -4.82 17.43 -4.36
CA ALA A 204 -6.20 17.77 -3.99
C ALA A 204 -7.22 16.78 -4.57
N ALA A 205 -7.06 16.36 -5.83
CA ALA A 205 -7.95 15.39 -6.46
C ALA A 205 -7.87 14.01 -5.78
N ARG A 206 -6.67 13.55 -5.43
CA ARG A 206 -6.45 12.28 -4.70
C ARG A 206 -7.06 12.33 -3.31
N ARG A 207 -6.82 13.41 -2.57
CA ARG A 207 -7.40 13.60 -1.23
C ARG A 207 -8.93 13.56 -1.29
N ARG A 208 -9.53 14.27 -2.24
CA ARG A 208 -10.98 14.26 -2.46
C ARG A 208 -11.49 12.86 -2.81
N PHE A 209 -10.81 12.15 -3.71
CA PHE A 209 -11.19 10.78 -4.06
C PHE A 209 -11.20 9.85 -2.83
N VAL A 210 -10.15 9.89 -2.00
CA VAL A 210 -10.07 9.06 -0.79
C VAL A 210 -11.18 9.41 0.22
N ALA A 211 -11.49 10.70 0.38
CA ALA A 211 -12.59 11.13 1.24
C ALA A 211 -13.97 10.72 0.68
N ASP A 212 -14.27 11.09 -0.57
CA ASP A 212 -15.60 10.95 -1.17
C ASP A 212 -15.93 9.49 -1.53
N GLU A 213 -14.95 8.73 -2.04
CA GLU A 213 -15.19 7.37 -2.57
C GLU A 213 -14.79 6.27 -1.57
N LEU A 214 -13.80 6.52 -0.71
CA LEU A 214 -13.34 5.51 0.27
C LEU A 214 -13.78 5.84 1.71
N GLY A 215 -14.32 7.04 1.97
CA GLY A 215 -14.79 7.46 3.30
C GLY A 215 -13.66 7.76 4.30
N VAL A 216 -12.43 7.99 3.83
CA VAL A 216 -11.25 8.19 4.70
C VAL A 216 -10.78 9.63 4.63
N GLU A 217 -10.83 10.33 5.76
CA GLU A 217 -10.31 11.69 5.86
C GLU A 217 -8.79 11.70 5.99
N VAL A 218 -8.12 12.37 5.05
CA VAL A 218 -6.67 12.56 5.07
C VAL A 218 -6.37 14.00 5.44
N LYS A 219 -5.43 14.23 6.36
CA LYS A 219 -5.01 15.59 6.77
C LYS A 219 -4.39 16.34 5.57
N ASP A 220 -4.61 17.65 5.49
CA ASP A 220 -4.07 18.48 4.39
C ASP A 220 -2.54 18.42 4.27
N GLU A 221 -1.85 18.17 5.39
CA GLU A 221 -0.40 18.06 5.43
C GLU A 221 0.16 16.73 4.92
N MET A 222 -0.69 15.73 4.66
CA MET A 222 -0.30 14.46 4.07
C MET A 222 -0.64 14.45 2.59
N LEU A 223 0.38 14.56 1.74
CA LEU A 223 0.24 14.55 0.29
C LEU A 223 0.34 13.12 -0.24
N LEU A 224 -0.73 12.63 -0.86
CA LEU A 224 -0.82 11.28 -1.42
C LEU A 224 0.00 11.16 -2.71
N LEU A 225 1.12 10.43 -2.69
CA LEU A 225 2.01 10.27 -3.84
C LEU A 225 1.55 9.16 -4.80
N SER A 226 0.95 8.10 -4.26
CA SER A 226 0.39 7.00 -5.05
C SER A 226 -0.68 7.48 -6.03
N ALA A 227 -0.76 6.80 -7.18
CA ALA A 227 -1.81 7.04 -8.17
C ALA A 227 -3.14 6.34 -7.82
N ILE A 228 -3.11 5.41 -6.86
CA ILE A 228 -4.26 4.61 -6.41
C ILE A 228 -4.32 4.59 -4.87
N PRO A 229 -4.23 5.75 -4.21
CA PRO A 229 -4.05 5.81 -2.75
C PRO A 229 -5.19 5.09 -2.04
N LEU A 230 -4.85 4.20 -1.10
CA LEU A 230 -5.79 3.39 -0.32
C LEU A 230 -6.74 2.48 -1.12
N CYS A 231 -6.63 2.43 -2.46
CA CYS A 231 -7.46 1.54 -3.25
C CYS A 231 -7.06 0.08 -3.02
N LEU A 232 -7.75 -0.63 -2.14
CA LEU A 232 -7.50 -2.05 -1.86
C LEU A 232 -8.62 -2.93 -2.44
N PRO A 233 -8.39 -3.58 -3.60
CA PRO A 233 -9.22 -4.68 -4.05
C PRO A 233 -8.74 -6.00 -3.41
N PRO A 234 -9.53 -6.65 -2.52
CA PRO A 234 -9.13 -7.94 -1.95
C PRO A 234 -9.10 -9.07 -3.00
N PHE A 235 -9.80 -8.88 -4.12
CA PHE A 235 -10.09 -9.90 -5.12
C PHE A 235 -9.54 -9.52 -6.49
N TRP A 236 -8.54 -10.25 -6.97
CA TRP A 236 -7.88 -9.98 -8.26
C TRP A 236 -8.77 -10.20 -9.47
N LEU A 237 -9.80 -11.04 -9.37
CA LEU A 237 -10.77 -11.28 -10.45
C LEU A 237 -12.01 -10.36 -10.34
N ALA A 238 -12.03 -9.47 -9.35
CA ALA A 238 -13.02 -8.40 -9.23
C ALA A 238 -12.34 -7.09 -8.75
N PRO A 239 -11.33 -6.59 -9.47
CA PRO A 239 -10.45 -5.51 -9.00
C PRO A 239 -11.15 -4.15 -8.86
N GLN A 240 -12.37 -4.00 -9.39
CA GLN A 240 -13.23 -2.84 -9.21
C GLN A 240 -13.94 -2.81 -7.84
N LYS A 241 -13.95 -3.92 -7.10
CA LYS A 241 -14.54 -3.99 -5.76
C LYS A 241 -13.51 -3.55 -4.73
N LEU A 242 -13.44 -2.25 -4.49
CA LEU A 242 -12.58 -1.68 -3.46
C LEU A 242 -13.24 -1.79 -2.08
N LEU A 243 -12.40 -1.92 -1.05
CA LEU A 243 -12.84 -1.66 0.31
C LEU A 243 -13.06 -0.16 0.50
N VAL A 244 -14.11 0.17 1.25
CA VAL A 244 -14.48 1.52 1.66
C VAL A 244 -14.74 1.50 3.16
N ARG A 245 -14.57 2.63 3.83
CA ARG A 245 -14.94 2.76 5.24
C ARG A 245 -16.45 2.54 5.38
N ASN A 246 -16.83 1.70 6.34
CA ASN A 246 -18.23 1.49 6.71
C ASN A 246 -18.81 2.69 7.49
#